data_AF-A0A0F9FR56-F1
#
_entry.id   AF-A0A0F9FR56-F1
#
_cell.length_a   1.000
_cell.length_b   1.000
_cell.length_c   1.000
_cell.angle_alpha   90.00
_cell.angle_beta   90.00
_cell.angle_gamma   90.00
#
_symmetry.space_group_name_H-M   'P 1'
#
loop_
_entity.id
_entity.type
_entity.pdbx_description
1 polymer ?
#
loop_
_entity_poly.entity_id
_entity_poly.type
_entity_poly.pdbx_seq_one_letter_code
_entity_poly.pdbx_strand_id
1 'polypeptide(L)'
;PSLIDEFLQFLRARHGKLAAHVFQHRLAGGQTRELFGKAGSRHAIKQAIADIKSAAHDFAAKSGDPALVSMVQRAMSAEKATVGKRRAAVGK
;
A
#
# COMPACT_ATOMS: atom_id res chain seq x y z
N PRO A 1 -5.58 -17.54 4.20
CA PRO A 1 -4.78 -16.28 4.09
C PRO A 1 -5.63 -15.26 3.33
N SER A 2 -5.53 -13.96 3.62
CA SER A 2 -6.27 -12.93 2.87
C SER A 2 -5.47 -12.50 1.63
N LEU A 3 -6.14 -11.99 0.60
CA LEU A 3 -5.49 -11.47 -0.61
C LEU A 3 -4.43 -10.39 -0.29
N ILE A 4 -4.67 -9.61 0.77
CA ILE A 4 -3.72 -8.61 1.29
C ILE A 4 -2.45 -9.28 1.84
N ASP A 5 -2.62 -10.38 2.57
CA ASP A 5 -1.50 -11.13 3.16
C ASP A 5 -0.66 -11.79 2.06
N GLU A 6 -1.30 -12.36 1.04
CA GLU A 6 -0.59 -12.92 -0.11
C GLU A 6 0.17 -11.84 -0.90
N PHE A 7 -0.45 -10.68 -1.11
CA PHE A 7 0.22 -9.54 -1.74
C PHE A 7 1.38 -9.00 -0.89
N LEU A 8 1.24 -8.99 0.44
CA LEU A 8 2.32 -8.62 1.37
C LEU A 8 3.51 -9.58 1.27
N GLN A 9 3.24 -10.88 1.24
CA GLN A 9 4.28 -11.89 1.07
C GLN A 9 4.97 -11.75 -0.28
N PHE A 10 4.20 -11.51 -1.35
CA PHE A 10 4.72 -11.22 -2.68
C PHE A 10 5.63 -9.98 -2.70
N LEU A 11 5.21 -8.88 -2.07
CA LEU A 11 6.02 -7.67 -1.95
C LEU A 11 7.32 -7.92 -1.17
N ARG A 12 7.27 -8.68 -0.07
CA ARG A 12 8.46 -9.03 0.70
C ARG A 12 9.45 -9.85 -0.13
N ALA A 13 8.95 -10.83 -0.86
CA ALA A 13 9.78 -11.71 -1.69
C ALA A 13 10.43 -10.95 -2.86
N ARG A 14 9.69 -10.04 -3.51
CA ARG A 14 10.13 -9.38 -4.75
C ARG A 14 10.86 -8.06 -4.53
N HIS A 15 10.41 -7.24 -3.58
CA HIS A 15 10.90 -5.88 -3.35
C HIS A 15 11.44 -5.66 -1.92
N GLY A 16 11.46 -6.71 -1.10
CA GLY A 16 12.04 -6.68 0.22
C GLY A 16 11.14 -6.08 1.31
N LYS A 17 11.70 -6.00 2.52
CA LYS A 17 10.98 -5.59 3.73
C LYS A 17 10.51 -4.14 3.69
N LEU A 18 11.23 -3.26 2.99
CA LEU A 18 10.87 -1.84 2.89
C LEU A 18 9.54 -1.64 2.17
N ALA A 19 9.34 -2.27 1.01
CA ALA A 19 8.09 -2.19 0.26
C ALA A 19 6.92 -2.72 1.08
N ALA A 20 7.08 -3.87 1.74
CA ALA A 20 6.05 -4.41 2.61
C ALA A 20 5.72 -3.47 3.78
N HIS A 21 6.73 -2.90 4.44
CA HIS A 21 6.53 -1.96 5.54
C HIS A 21 5.80 -0.69 5.07
N VAL A 22 6.20 -0.10 3.94
CA VAL A 22 5.52 1.04 3.33
C VAL A 22 4.06 0.70 3.03
N PHE A 23 3.80 -0.48 2.46
CA PHE A 23 2.44 -0.93 2.14
C PHE A 23 1.56 -1.06 3.40
N GLN A 24 2.07 -1.71 4.45
CA GLN A 24 1.36 -1.86 5.73
C GLN A 24 1.08 -0.50 6.38
N HIS A 25 2.06 0.40 6.40
CA HIS A 25 1.90 1.76 6.94
C HIS A 25 0.79 2.53 6.22
N ARG A 26 0.75 2.42 4.89
CA ARG A 26 -0.27 3.08 4.07
C ARG A 26 -1.66 2.46 4.23
N LEU A 27 -1.75 1.14 4.36
CA LEU A 27 -3.02 0.47 4.68
C LEU A 27 -3.56 0.87 6.06
N ALA A 28 -2.69 1.13 7.03
CA ALA A 28 -3.06 1.66 8.34
C ALA A 28 -3.49 3.15 8.30
N GLY A 29 -3.46 3.78 7.12
CA GLY A 29 -3.80 5.20 6.94
C GLY A 29 -2.64 6.16 7.24
N GLY A 30 -1.43 5.64 7.44
CA GLY A 30 -0.23 6.43 7.69
C GLY A 30 0.21 7.24 6.47
N GLN A 31 0.88 8.36 6.73
CA GLN A 31 1.45 9.21 5.70
C GLN A 31 2.86 8.76 5.34
N THR A 32 3.18 8.78 4.05
CA THR A 32 4.51 8.43 3.53
C THR A 32 5.63 9.25 4.18
N ARG A 33 5.36 10.51 4.51
CA ARG A 33 6.32 11.43 5.13
C ARG A 33 6.81 10.96 6.50
N GLU A 34 5.98 10.21 7.23
CA GLU A 34 6.33 9.67 8.54
C GLU A 34 7.40 8.58 8.47
N LEU A 35 7.57 7.95 7.30
CA LEU A 35 8.57 6.93 7.05
C LEU A 35 9.93 7.50 6.66
N PHE A 36 9.99 8.78 6.27
CA PHE A 36 11.24 9.42 5.85
C PHE A 36 12.20 9.52 7.04
N GLY A 37 13.42 9.00 6.87
CA GLY A 37 14.44 8.98 7.92
C GLY A 37 14.25 7.93 9.01
N LYS A 38 13.06 7.30 9.10
CA LYS A 38 12.79 6.19 10.03
C LYS A 38 12.95 4.82 9.37
N ALA A 39 12.29 4.65 8.23
CA ALA A 39 12.31 3.39 7.46
C ALA A 39 13.28 3.45 6.27
N GLY A 40 13.56 4.66 5.77
CA GLY A 40 14.52 4.85 4.69
C GLY A 40 14.56 6.30 4.20
N SER A 41 15.46 6.57 3.26
CA SER A 41 15.56 7.87 2.59
C SER A 41 14.28 8.18 1.81
N ARG A 42 13.96 9.47 1.67
CA ARG A 42 12.79 9.93 0.88
C ARG A 42 12.74 9.31 -0.51
N HIS A 43 13.88 9.20 -1.17
CA HIS A 43 13.99 8.58 -2.50
C HIS A 43 13.65 7.09 -2.46
N ALA A 44 14.19 6.33 -1.51
CA ALA A 44 13.91 4.91 -1.34
C ALA A 44 12.43 4.63 -1.06
N ILE A 45 11.78 5.46 -0.25
CA ILE A 45 10.36 5.33 0.05
C ILE A 45 9.49 5.63 -1.19
N LYS A 46 9.83 6.66 -1.97
CA LYS A 46 9.14 6.95 -3.23
C LYS A 46 9.31 5.83 -4.26
N GLN A 47 10.52 5.28 -4.36
CA GLN A 47 10.81 4.14 -5.22
C GLN A 47 9.96 2.93 -4.80
N ALA A 48 9.96 2.59 -3.51
CA ALA A 48 9.13 1.52 -2.97
C ALA A 48 7.63 1.69 -3.29
N ILE A 49 7.09 2.92 -3.25
CA ILE A 49 5.70 3.18 -3.65
C ILE A 49 5.46 2.88 -5.12
N ALA A 50 6.39 3.27 -6.01
CA ALA A 50 6.28 2.98 -7.44
C ALA A 50 6.32 1.47 -7.68
N ASP A 51 7.26 0.77 -7.01
CA ASP A 51 7.38 -0.68 -7.05
C ASP A 51 6.10 -1.38 -6.55
N ILE A 52 5.52 -0.93 -5.44
CA ILE A 52 4.25 -1.49 -4.92
C ILE A 52 3.11 -1.34 -5.94
N LYS A 53 2.98 -0.17 -6.58
CA LYS A 53 1.94 0.05 -7.60
C LYS A 53 2.12 -0.87 -8.80
N SER A 54 3.35 -1.03 -9.26
CA SER A 54 3.68 -1.93 -10.37
C SER A 54 3.42 -3.39 -10.01
N ALA A 55 3.87 -3.81 -8.82
CA ALA A 55 3.66 -5.14 -8.27
C ALA A 55 2.17 -5.49 -8.15
N ALA A 56 1.32 -4.52 -7.80
CA ALA A 56 -0.13 -4.75 -7.72
C ALA A 56 -0.74 -5.11 -9.08
N HIS A 57 -0.27 -4.49 -10.17
CA HIS A 57 -0.71 -4.84 -11.53
C HIS A 57 -0.26 -6.25 -11.92
N ASP A 58 1.02 -6.60 -11.66
CA ASP A 58 1.54 -7.95 -11.95
C ASP A 58 0.81 -9.03 -11.13
N PHE A 59 0.54 -8.75 -9.86
CA PHE A 59 -0.17 -9.68 -8.98
C PHE A 59 -1.63 -9.84 -9.40
N ALA A 60 -2.33 -8.75 -9.70
CA ALA A 60 -3.72 -8.83 -10.16
C ALA A 60 -3.88 -9.52 -11.51
N ALA A 61 -2.90 -9.37 -12.41
CA ALA A 61 -2.87 -10.12 -13.67
C ALA A 61 -2.76 -11.64 -13.44
N LYS A 62 -2.06 -12.06 -12.37
CA LYS A 62 -1.91 -13.48 -12.00
C LYS A 62 -3.07 -14.02 -11.17
N SER A 63 -3.60 -13.23 -10.24
CA SER A 63 -4.68 -13.63 -9.33
C SER A 63 -6.08 -13.40 -9.93
N GLY A 64 -6.20 -12.66 -11.03
CA GLY A 64 -7.48 -12.35 -11.67
C GLY A 64 -8.33 -11.32 -10.92
N ASP A 65 -7.77 -10.59 -9.95
CA ASP A 65 -8.51 -9.64 -9.12
C ASP A 65 -8.11 -8.18 -9.41
N PRO A 66 -8.81 -7.49 -10.31
CA PRO A 66 -8.54 -6.07 -10.62
C PRO A 66 -8.93 -5.12 -9.47
N ALA A 67 -9.75 -5.57 -8.51
CA ALA A 67 -10.13 -4.76 -7.35
C ALA A 67 -8.93 -4.47 -6.45
N LEU A 68 -8.00 -5.42 -6.32
CA LEU A 68 -6.73 -5.24 -5.62
C LEU A 68 -5.95 -4.05 -6.17
N VAL A 69 -5.81 -3.93 -7.49
CA VAL A 69 -5.08 -2.81 -8.13
C VAL A 69 -5.69 -1.48 -7.72
N SER A 70 -7.02 -1.36 -7.82
CA SER A 70 -7.72 -0.13 -7.45
C SER A 70 -7.53 0.23 -5.98
N MET A 71 -7.56 -0.76 -5.09
CA MET A 71 -7.34 -0.55 -3.67
C MET A 71 -5.89 -0.16 -3.36
N VAL A 72 -4.89 -0.85 -3.94
CA VAL A 72 -3.47 -0.51 -3.76
C VAL A 72 -3.19 0.88 -4.31
N GLN A 73 -3.71 1.23 -5.48
CA GLN A 73 -3.57 2.56 -6.05
C GLN A 73 -4.17 3.63 -5.15
N ARG A 74 -5.37 3.42 -4.59
CA ARG A 74 -5.98 4.33 -3.62
C ARG A 74 -5.12 4.47 -2.36
N ALA A 75 -4.68 3.35 -1.80
CA ALA A 75 -3.82 3.32 -0.62
C ALA A 75 -2.47 4.02 -0.87
N MET A 76 -1.91 3.94 -2.08
CA MET A 76 -0.63 4.58 -2.42
C MET A 76 -0.76 6.03 -2.93
N SER A 77 -1.92 6.43 -3.44
CA SER A 77 -2.18 7.78 -3.98
C SER A 77 -2.72 8.76 -2.93
N ALA A 78 -3.23 8.25 -1.80
CA ALA A 78 -3.75 9.07 -0.72
C ALA A 78 -2.65 9.87 0.05
N GLU A 79 -1.94 10.78 -0.59
CA GLU A 79 -1.24 11.86 0.15
C GLU A 79 -2.25 12.89 0.70
N LYS A 80 -3.56 12.76 0.40
CA LYS A 80 -4.62 13.67 0.84
C LYS A 80 -5.98 13.06 1.20
N ALA A 81 -6.16 11.74 1.27
CA ALA A 81 -7.48 11.16 1.55
C ALA A 81 -7.70 10.83 3.03
N THR A 82 -7.78 11.87 3.87
CA THR A 82 -8.45 11.81 5.17
C THR A 82 -9.98 11.67 4.97
N VAL A 83 -10.45 10.66 4.23
CA VAL A 83 -11.89 10.43 3.97
C VAL A 83 -12.20 8.93 3.90
N GLY A 84 -11.68 8.15 4.86
CA GLY A 84 -12.14 6.78 5.14
C GLY A 84 -12.82 6.63 6.50
N LYS A 85 -12.71 7.65 7.37
CA LYS A 85 -13.32 7.69 8.71
C LYS A 85 -14.77 8.25 8.72
N ARG A 86 -15.48 8.19 7.60
CA ARG A 86 -16.90 8.58 7.47
C ARG A 86 -17.79 7.44 6.98
N ARG A 87 -17.64 6.25 7.55
CA ARG A 87 -18.65 5.18 7.42
C ARG A 87 -19.13 4.57 8.74
N ALA A 88 -18.85 5.23 9.88
CA ALA A 88 -19.27 4.72 11.19
C ALA A 88 -19.82 5.79 12.17
N ALA A 89 -20.15 7.00 11.71
CA ALA A 89 -20.71 8.05 12.57
C ALA A 89 -21.61 9.03 11.79
N VAL A 90 -22.69 8.52 11.18
CA VAL A 90 -23.96 9.25 11.04
C VAL A 90 -25.03 8.16 10.82
N GLY A 91 -25.68 7.79 11.90
CA GLY A 91 -26.48 6.57 11.98
C GLY A 91 -26.90 6.30 13.42
N LYS A 92 -27.29 7.35 14.13
CA LYS A 92 -28.23 7.34 15.24
C LYS A 92 -28.67 8.78 15.48
#